data_AF-A0A422PN97-F1
#
_entry.id   AF-A0A422PN97-F1
#
_cell.length_a   1.000
_cell.length_b   1.000
_cell.length_c   1.000
_cell.angle_alpha   90.00
_cell.angle_beta   90.00
_cell.angle_gamma   90.00
#
_symmetry.space_group_name_H-M   'P 1'
#
loop_
_entity.id
_entity.type
_entity.pdbx_description
1 polymer ?
#
loop_
_entity_poly.entity_id
_entity_poly.type
_entity_poly.pdbx_seq_one_letter_code
_entity_poly.pdbx_strand_id
1 'polypeptide(L)'
;MHSAAVESCLAHACERRAEAVLCLAEEAECGPLRQRWDELPLFFRILVTAYLVRNDVVNATWAVRRWERLPAHGDRQAEGYGCALLGRVARLCGRCAYGEAFREVLGAVGGGAEGCGVEHLRCWLLDYLAARHVHQRRTFYGDSGALVQLAAGLGVPASELEARLQRVRGDELRHIECGLSDGPCEQTRETLCCMVRAGKAV
;
A
#
# COMPACT_ATOMS: atom_id res chain seq x y z
N MET A 1 -21.87 -10.09 -8.80
CA MET A 1 -21.47 -9.99 -7.38
C MET A 1 -19.99 -9.63 -7.24
N HIS A 2 -19.06 -10.17 -8.04
CA HIS A 2 -17.65 -9.71 -8.04
C HIS A 2 -17.47 -8.25 -8.48
N SER A 3 -18.18 -7.75 -9.51
CA SER A 3 -18.02 -6.32 -9.89
C SER A 3 -18.41 -5.37 -8.75
N ALA A 4 -19.51 -5.65 -8.04
CA ALA A 4 -19.90 -4.89 -6.86
C ALA A 4 -18.84 -4.97 -5.74
N ALA A 5 -18.24 -6.14 -5.48
CA ALA A 5 -17.21 -6.30 -4.45
C ALA A 5 -15.92 -5.55 -4.81
N VAL A 6 -15.46 -5.64 -6.07
CA VAL A 6 -14.28 -4.91 -6.56
C VAL A 6 -14.52 -3.40 -6.54
N GLU A 7 -15.70 -2.94 -6.96
CA GLU A 7 -16.10 -1.53 -6.90
C GLU A 7 -16.15 -1.02 -5.45
N SER A 8 -16.73 -1.80 -4.52
CA SER A 8 -16.72 -1.45 -3.09
C SER A 8 -15.32 -1.43 -2.49
N CYS A 9 -14.48 -2.42 -2.82
CA CYS A 9 -13.09 -2.44 -2.38
C CYS A 9 -12.30 -1.23 -2.94
N LEU A 10 -12.52 -0.86 -4.20
CA LEU A 10 -11.93 0.34 -4.78
C LEU A 10 -12.42 1.62 -4.11
N ALA A 11 -13.71 1.73 -3.82
CA ALA A 11 -14.27 2.88 -3.10
C ALA A 11 -13.59 3.06 -1.73
N HIS A 12 -13.46 1.98 -0.96
CA HIS A 12 -12.76 2.03 0.32
C HIS A 12 -11.24 2.26 0.18
N ALA A 13 -10.62 1.78 -0.90
CA ALA A 13 -9.22 2.07 -1.19
C ALA A 13 -9.00 3.57 -1.53
N CYS A 14 -9.92 4.18 -2.27
CA CYS A 14 -9.93 5.63 -2.54
C CYS A 14 -10.12 6.43 -1.25
N GLU A 15 -10.92 5.94 -0.31
CA GLU A 15 -11.05 6.48 1.05
C GLU A 15 -9.86 6.14 1.97
N ARG A 16 -8.92 5.31 1.48
CA ARG A 16 -7.72 4.85 2.19
C ARG A 16 -8.02 4.06 3.47
N ARG A 17 -9.06 3.23 3.44
CA ARG A 17 -9.53 2.40 4.56
C ARG A 17 -9.07 0.95 4.40
N ALA A 18 -7.82 0.67 4.73
CA ALA A 18 -7.19 -0.64 4.51
C ALA A 18 -7.94 -1.81 5.16
N GLU A 19 -8.45 -1.63 6.37
CA GLU A 19 -9.20 -2.67 7.08
C GLU A 19 -10.51 -2.99 6.37
N ALA A 20 -11.25 -1.98 5.92
CA ALA A 20 -12.50 -2.19 5.17
C ALA A 20 -12.24 -2.91 3.85
N VAL A 21 -11.16 -2.53 3.15
CA VAL A 21 -10.73 -3.22 1.92
C VAL A 21 -10.41 -4.68 2.20
N LEU A 22 -9.62 -4.97 3.25
CA LEU A 22 -9.24 -6.34 3.60
C LEU A 22 -10.45 -7.19 4.01
N CYS A 23 -11.31 -6.69 4.89
CA CYS A 23 -12.53 -7.43 5.29
C CYS A 23 -13.37 -7.81 4.08
N LEU A 24 -13.67 -6.86 3.20
CA LEU A 24 -14.49 -7.12 2.00
C LEU A 24 -13.79 -8.02 0.99
N ALA A 25 -12.49 -7.83 0.79
CA ALA A 25 -11.74 -8.63 -0.16
C ALA A 25 -11.58 -10.09 0.32
N GLU A 26 -11.30 -10.30 1.61
CA GLU A 26 -11.19 -11.64 2.21
C GLU A 26 -12.54 -12.36 2.22
N GLU A 27 -13.63 -11.68 2.57
CA GLU A 27 -15.00 -12.21 2.46
C GLU A 27 -15.33 -12.61 1.02
N ALA A 28 -14.98 -11.76 0.05
CA ALA A 28 -15.19 -12.04 -1.37
C ALA A 28 -14.33 -13.21 -1.87
N GLU A 29 -13.11 -13.38 -1.36
CA GLU A 29 -12.21 -14.50 -1.70
C GLU A 29 -12.71 -15.83 -1.12
N CYS A 30 -13.31 -15.81 0.08
CA CYS A 30 -13.85 -17.00 0.76
C CYS A 30 -15.28 -17.36 0.29
N GLY A 31 -15.95 -16.46 -0.42
CA GLY A 31 -17.29 -16.65 -0.97
C GLY A 31 -17.34 -17.61 -2.18
N PRO A 32 -18.54 -18.03 -2.60
CA PRO A 32 -18.69 -18.87 -3.79
C PRO A 32 -18.18 -18.13 -5.04
N LEU A 33 -17.05 -18.60 -5.59
CA LEU A 33 -16.42 -18.10 -6.82
C LEU A 33 -17.36 -18.27 -8.01
N ARG A 34 -18.28 -17.32 -8.22
CA ARG A 34 -19.03 -17.20 -9.46
C ARG A 34 -18.14 -16.53 -10.51
N GLN A 35 -17.23 -17.34 -11.05
CA GLN A 35 -16.36 -17.14 -12.20
C GLN A 35 -16.67 -15.89 -13.04
N ARG A 36 -16.05 -14.76 -12.69
CA ARG A 36 -15.76 -13.67 -13.64
C ARG A 36 -14.26 -13.44 -13.60
N TRP A 37 -13.58 -14.10 -14.52
CA TRP A 37 -12.12 -14.16 -14.56
C TRP A 37 -11.49 -12.80 -14.93
N ASP A 38 -12.24 -11.93 -15.60
CA ASP A 38 -11.76 -10.64 -16.11
C ASP A 38 -11.48 -9.61 -14.99
N GLU A 39 -12.19 -9.69 -13.87
CA GLU A 39 -12.03 -8.76 -12.73
C GLU A 39 -11.00 -9.26 -11.70
N LEU A 40 -10.55 -10.52 -11.81
CA LEU A 40 -9.60 -11.14 -10.89
C LEU A 40 -8.27 -10.37 -10.80
N PRO A 41 -7.65 -9.88 -11.90
CA PRO A 41 -6.39 -9.14 -11.79
C PRO A 41 -6.51 -7.89 -10.92
N LEU A 42 -7.58 -7.12 -11.09
CA LEU A 42 -7.82 -5.90 -10.30
C LEU A 42 -8.14 -6.22 -8.85
N PHE A 43 -8.94 -7.27 -8.61
CA PHE A 43 -9.19 -7.78 -7.26
C PHE A 43 -7.88 -8.11 -6.52
N PHE A 44 -6.98 -8.88 -7.12
CA PHE A 44 -5.70 -9.22 -6.50
C PHE A 44 -4.79 -8.00 -6.34
N ARG A 45 -4.82 -7.01 -7.24
CA ARG A 45 -4.10 -5.74 -7.04
C ARG A 45 -4.56 -5.02 -5.79
N ILE A 46 -5.87 -4.92 -5.59
CA ILE A 46 -6.45 -4.25 -4.42
C ILE A 46 -6.05 -5.01 -3.15
N LEU A 47 -6.28 -6.33 -3.12
CA LEU A 47 -5.97 -7.19 -1.97
C LEU A 47 -4.48 -7.13 -1.59
N VAL A 48 -3.59 -7.33 -2.55
CA VAL A 48 -2.13 -7.29 -2.31
C VAL A 48 -1.70 -5.90 -1.87
N THR A 49 -2.23 -4.84 -2.49
CA THR A 49 -1.92 -3.45 -2.08
C THR A 49 -2.36 -3.20 -0.64
N ALA A 50 -3.56 -3.63 -0.26
CA ALA A 50 -4.08 -3.45 1.10
C ALA A 50 -3.22 -4.18 2.15
N TYR A 51 -2.82 -5.43 1.89
CA TYR A 51 -1.87 -6.14 2.76
C TYR A 51 -0.52 -5.41 2.86
N LEU A 52 0.03 -4.95 1.73
CA LEU A 52 1.27 -4.19 1.72
C LEU A 52 1.14 -2.85 2.45
N VAL A 53 0.00 -2.17 2.40
CA VAL A 53 -0.31 -0.94 3.18
C VAL A 53 -0.45 -1.24 4.67
N ARG A 54 -0.93 -2.41 5.06
CA ARG A 54 -0.93 -2.87 6.47
C ARG A 54 0.41 -3.44 6.93
N ASN A 55 1.40 -3.49 6.05
CA ASN A 55 2.70 -4.14 6.27
C ASN A 55 2.59 -5.64 6.56
N ASP A 56 1.50 -6.28 6.14
CA ASP A 56 1.30 -7.71 6.22
C ASP A 56 1.93 -8.40 5.00
N VAL A 57 3.27 -8.51 5.04
CA VAL A 57 4.04 -9.03 3.92
C VAL A 57 3.77 -10.53 3.69
N VAL A 58 3.42 -11.26 4.75
CA VAL A 58 3.14 -12.70 4.65
C VAL A 58 1.89 -12.92 3.81
N ASN A 59 0.79 -12.26 4.17
CA ASN A 59 -0.46 -12.39 3.41
C ASN A 59 -0.37 -11.76 2.02
N ALA A 60 0.34 -10.64 1.86
CA ALA A 60 0.65 -10.09 0.54
C ALA A 60 1.36 -11.12 -0.36
N THR A 61 2.35 -11.83 0.18
CA THR A 61 3.11 -12.86 -0.56
C THR A 61 2.23 -14.04 -0.94
N TRP A 62 1.36 -14.50 -0.04
CA TRP A 62 0.41 -15.57 -0.34
C TRP A 62 -0.62 -15.17 -1.40
N ALA A 63 -1.16 -13.95 -1.31
CA ALA A 63 -2.08 -13.41 -2.30
C ALA A 63 -1.44 -13.32 -3.69
N VAL A 64 -0.17 -12.86 -3.80
CA VAL A 64 0.58 -12.87 -5.07
C VAL A 64 0.73 -14.29 -5.62
N ARG A 65 1.13 -15.26 -4.78
CA ARG A 65 1.27 -16.66 -5.23
C ARG A 65 -0.04 -17.28 -5.69
N ARG A 66 -1.17 -16.90 -5.09
CA ARG A 66 -2.50 -17.31 -5.55
C ARG A 66 -2.82 -16.70 -6.90
N TRP A 67 -2.54 -15.41 -7.08
CA TRP A 67 -2.72 -14.72 -8.35
C TRP A 67 -1.90 -15.37 -9.48
N GLU A 68 -0.63 -15.71 -9.23
CA GLU A 68 0.25 -16.38 -10.22
C GLU A 68 -0.27 -17.75 -10.70
N ARG A 69 -1.13 -18.42 -9.90
CA ARG A 69 -1.69 -19.74 -10.22
C ARG A 69 -2.95 -19.66 -11.06
N LEU A 70 -3.51 -18.47 -11.29
CA LEU A 70 -4.69 -18.30 -12.13
C LEU A 70 -4.32 -18.53 -13.60
N PRO A 71 -5.21 -19.12 -14.42
CA PRO A 71 -4.97 -19.30 -15.84
C PRO A 71 -4.70 -17.94 -16.48
N ALA A 72 -3.61 -17.82 -17.23
CA ALA A 72 -3.28 -16.61 -17.98
C ALA A 72 -4.33 -16.40 -19.09
N HIS A 73 -5.40 -15.68 -18.79
CA HIS A 73 -6.37 -15.25 -19.78
C HIS A 73 -5.87 -13.95 -20.42
N GLY A 74 -5.39 -14.06 -21.66
CA GLY A 74 -5.48 -13.00 -22.67
C GLY A 74 -4.66 -11.72 -22.49
N ASP A 75 -4.25 -11.31 -21.30
CA ASP A 75 -3.50 -10.06 -21.11
C ASP A 75 -2.00 -10.32 -21.10
N ARG A 76 -1.45 -10.35 -22.32
CA ARG A 76 -0.03 -10.10 -22.55
C ARG A 76 0.32 -8.69 -22.05
N GLN A 77 1.09 -8.64 -20.98
CA GLN A 77 2.37 -7.91 -20.96
C GLN A 77 2.37 -6.38 -21.16
N ALA A 78 1.33 -5.64 -20.77
CA ALA A 78 1.37 -4.17 -20.91
C ALA A 78 1.20 -3.36 -19.61
N GLU A 79 1.11 -3.96 -18.41
CA GLU A 79 0.73 -3.18 -17.22
C GLU A 79 1.85 -3.13 -16.18
N GLY A 80 2.43 -1.93 -16.04
CA GLY A 80 3.54 -1.64 -15.13
C GLY A 80 3.23 -1.97 -13.68
N TYR A 81 1.95 -1.92 -13.27
CA TYR A 81 1.48 -2.19 -11.90
C TYR A 81 0.78 -3.56 -11.74
N GLY A 82 1.43 -4.61 -12.26
CA GLY A 82 0.91 -5.98 -12.27
C GLY A 82 1.44 -6.93 -11.18
N CYS A 83 1.03 -8.20 -11.26
CA CYS A 83 1.41 -9.28 -10.32
C CYS A 83 2.94 -9.35 -10.08
N ALA A 84 3.73 -9.27 -11.16
CA ALA A 84 5.19 -9.32 -11.08
C ALA A 84 5.80 -8.14 -10.30
N LEU A 85 5.25 -6.92 -10.47
CA LEU A 85 5.68 -5.75 -9.71
C LEU A 85 5.36 -5.93 -8.23
N LEU A 86 4.10 -6.21 -7.89
CA LEU A 86 3.67 -6.36 -6.51
C LEU A 86 4.37 -7.54 -5.82
N GLY A 87 4.71 -8.59 -6.56
CA GLY A 87 5.56 -9.69 -6.08
C GLY A 87 7.00 -9.24 -5.75
N ARG A 88 7.61 -8.35 -6.55
CA ARG A 88 8.91 -7.74 -6.22
C ARG A 88 8.81 -6.84 -5.00
N VAL A 89 7.79 -6.00 -4.94
CA VAL A 89 7.54 -5.09 -3.81
C VAL A 89 7.34 -5.88 -2.50
N ALA A 90 6.54 -6.95 -2.51
CA ALA A 90 6.37 -7.81 -1.34
C ALA A 90 7.69 -8.41 -0.86
N ARG A 91 8.55 -8.89 -1.77
CA ARG A 91 9.90 -9.39 -1.42
C ARG A 91 10.79 -8.31 -0.81
N LEU A 92 10.76 -7.09 -1.34
CA LEU A 92 11.53 -5.97 -0.81
C LEU A 92 11.03 -5.57 0.58
N CYS A 93 9.71 -5.47 0.78
CA CYS A 93 9.11 -5.23 2.09
C CYS A 93 9.48 -6.31 3.11
N GLY A 94 9.52 -7.58 2.70
CA GLY A 94 9.93 -8.70 3.58
C GLY A 94 11.39 -8.63 4.04
N ARG A 95 12.23 -7.90 3.31
CA ARG A 95 13.62 -7.59 3.68
C ARG A 95 13.76 -6.22 4.34
N CYS A 96 12.65 -5.56 4.64
CA CYS A 96 12.58 -4.17 5.11
C CYS A 96 13.32 -3.18 4.17
N ALA A 97 13.40 -3.48 2.87
CA ALA A 97 14.03 -2.61 1.87
C ALA A 97 13.01 -1.59 1.32
N TYR A 98 12.39 -0.79 2.20
CA TYR A 98 11.23 0.05 1.84
C TYR A 98 11.57 1.15 0.82
N GLY A 99 12.79 1.68 0.82
CA GLY A 99 13.22 2.67 -0.17
C GLY A 99 13.46 2.08 -1.56
N GLU A 100 13.87 0.81 -1.64
CA GLU A 100 13.92 0.07 -2.91
C GLU A 100 12.51 -0.25 -3.40
N ALA A 101 11.65 -0.73 -2.50
CA ALA A 101 10.24 -0.99 -2.80
C ALA A 101 9.52 0.26 -3.33
N PHE A 102 9.78 1.43 -2.73
CA PHE A 102 9.23 2.71 -3.17
C PHE A 102 9.66 3.04 -4.61
N ARG A 103 10.97 2.96 -4.89
CA ARG A 103 11.51 3.27 -6.23
C ARG A 103 11.02 2.28 -7.29
N GLU A 104 10.85 1.02 -6.93
CA GLU A 104 10.26 -0.01 -7.79
C GLU A 104 8.83 0.38 -8.21
N VAL A 105 8.00 0.81 -7.26
CA VAL A 105 6.63 1.26 -7.53
C VAL A 105 6.62 2.58 -8.32
N LEU A 106 7.50 3.53 -7.99
CA LEU A 106 7.60 4.82 -8.66
C LEU A 106 8.05 4.67 -10.13
N GLY A 107 8.97 3.73 -10.40
CA GLY A 107 9.49 3.45 -11.74
C GLY A 107 8.51 2.71 -12.66
N ALA A 108 7.38 2.21 -12.13
CA ALA A 108 6.37 1.49 -12.90
C ALA A 108 5.50 2.39 -13.81
N VAL A 109 5.79 3.69 -13.90
CA VAL A 109 5.08 4.66 -14.75
C VAL A 109 5.50 4.44 -16.21
N GLY A 110 4.70 3.77 -17.04
CA GLY A 110 5.05 3.68 -18.47
C GLY A 110 4.30 2.73 -19.40
N GLY A 111 3.12 2.21 -19.07
CA GLY A 111 2.43 1.31 -20.00
C GLY A 111 0.91 1.32 -19.84
N GLY A 112 0.22 2.04 -20.72
CA GLY A 112 -1.23 1.94 -20.87
C GLY A 112 -2.05 2.89 -19.98
N ALA A 113 -3.23 3.25 -20.49
CA ALA A 113 -4.22 4.08 -19.80
C ALA A 113 -4.78 3.34 -18.57
N GLU A 114 -4.03 3.30 -17.48
CA GLU A 114 -4.49 2.73 -16.21
C GLU A 114 -5.61 3.63 -15.65
N GLY A 115 -6.79 3.04 -15.44
CA GLY A 115 -7.94 3.75 -14.90
C GLY A 115 -7.65 4.38 -13.54
N CYS A 116 -8.39 5.46 -13.22
CA CYS A 116 -8.24 6.27 -12.01
C CYS A 116 -8.01 5.44 -10.71
N GLY A 117 -8.68 4.28 -10.55
CA GLY A 117 -8.54 3.42 -9.37
C GLY A 117 -7.17 2.75 -9.19
N VAL A 118 -6.48 2.38 -10.27
CA VAL A 118 -5.14 1.74 -10.19
C VAL A 118 -4.09 2.75 -9.74
N GLU A 119 -4.19 3.98 -10.23
CA GLU A 119 -3.33 5.09 -9.81
C GLU A 119 -3.52 5.41 -8.32
N HIS A 120 -4.75 5.36 -7.81
CA HIS A 120 -5.04 5.56 -6.38
C HIS A 120 -4.35 4.48 -5.52
N LEU A 121 -4.45 3.20 -5.90
CA LEU A 121 -3.78 2.11 -5.20
C LEU A 121 -2.26 2.30 -5.20
N ARG A 122 -1.68 2.68 -6.34
CA ARG A 122 -0.25 2.97 -6.47
C ARG A 122 0.18 4.11 -5.54
N CYS A 123 -0.53 5.23 -5.60
CA CYS A 123 -0.25 6.39 -4.76
C CYS A 123 -0.36 6.06 -3.27
N TRP A 124 -1.38 5.28 -2.88
CA TRP A 124 -1.57 4.84 -1.51
C TRP A 124 -0.40 3.98 -1.01
N LEU A 125 0.04 3.01 -1.82
CA LEU A 125 1.20 2.18 -1.50
C LEU A 125 2.48 3.01 -1.37
N LEU A 126 2.74 3.94 -2.30
CA LEU A 126 3.90 4.83 -2.26
C LEU A 126 3.93 5.66 -0.98
N ASP A 127 2.78 6.17 -0.52
CA ASP A 127 2.70 6.95 0.71
C ASP A 127 3.16 6.13 1.93
N TYR A 128 2.67 4.89 2.07
CA TYR A 128 3.04 4.02 3.19
C TYR A 128 4.47 3.50 3.09
N LEU A 129 4.98 3.20 1.89
CA LEU A 129 6.38 2.82 1.70
C LEU A 129 7.33 3.96 2.07
N ALA A 130 6.99 5.21 1.69
CA ALA A 130 7.74 6.39 2.09
C ALA A 130 7.74 6.59 3.61
N ALA A 131 6.58 6.46 4.26
CA ALA A 131 6.46 6.57 5.71
C ALA A 131 7.31 5.53 6.44
N ARG A 132 7.28 4.26 5.99
CA ARG A 132 8.11 3.20 6.58
C ARG A 132 9.59 3.40 6.32
N HIS A 133 9.98 3.85 5.13
CA HIS A 133 11.38 4.19 4.85
C HIS A 133 11.89 5.27 5.81
N VAL A 134 11.14 6.37 5.96
CA VAL A 134 11.50 7.47 6.86
C VAL A 134 11.56 6.99 8.31
N HIS A 135 10.57 6.21 8.76
CA HIS A 135 10.57 5.62 10.10
C HIS A 135 11.79 4.71 10.29
N GLN A 136 12.10 3.86 9.30
CA GLN A 136 13.23 2.94 9.38
C GLN A 136 14.56 3.69 9.52
N ARG A 137 14.78 4.72 8.70
CA ARG A 137 16.01 5.54 8.72
C ARG A 137 16.16 6.27 10.05
N ARG A 138 15.10 6.91 10.54
CA ARG A 138 15.16 7.68 11.79
C ARG A 138 15.30 6.81 13.03
N THR A 139 14.53 5.73 13.12
CA THR A 139 14.44 4.92 14.34
C THR A 139 15.59 3.91 14.45
N PHE A 140 15.93 3.22 13.36
CA PHE A 140 16.90 2.11 13.43
C PHE A 140 18.32 2.53 13.05
N TYR A 141 18.47 3.47 12.12
CA TYR A 141 19.78 3.94 11.69
C TYR A 141 20.21 5.23 12.40
N GLY A 142 19.34 5.82 13.23
CA GLY A 142 19.63 7.06 13.96
C GLY A 142 19.83 8.25 13.03
N ASP A 143 19.36 8.17 11.77
CA ASP A 143 19.48 9.28 10.83
C ASP A 143 18.65 10.46 11.35
N SER A 144 19.33 11.47 11.88
CA SER A 144 18.76 12.81 12.09
C SER A 144 18.78 13.64 10.81
N GLY A 145 19.04 13.01 9.66
CA GLY A 145 19.15 13.67 8.36
C GLY A 145 17.92 14.50 8.05
N ALA A 146 18.15 15.69 7.50
CA ALA A 146 17.09 16.58 7.05
C ALA A 146 16.19 15.84 6.05
N LEU A 147 14.89 16.17 6.04
CA LEU A 147 13.90 15.54 5.14
C LEU A 147 14.35 15.51 3.67
N VAL A 148 15.14 16.51 3.26
CA VAL A 148 15.78 16.62 1.95
C VAL A 148 16.65 15.41 1.60
N GLN A 149 17.45 14.91 2.54
CA GLN A 149 18.34 13.76 2.31
C GLN A 149 17.54 12.47 2.14
N LEU A 150 16.50 12.28 2.95
CA LEU A 150 15.60 11.14 2.85
C LEU A 150 14.82 11.15 1.52
N ALA A 151 14.35 12.33 1.10
CA ALA A 151 13.67 12.50 -0.18
C ALA A 151 14.59 12.21 -1.37
N ALA A 152 15.84 12.68 -1.32
CA ALA A 152 16.84 12.37 -2.34
C ALA A 152 17.11 10.86 -2.45
N GLY A 153 17.16 10.12 -1.33
CA GLY A 153 17.30 8.66 -1.34
C GLY A 153 16.12 7.92 -1.98
N LEU A 154 14.94 8.53 -1.97
CA LEU A 154 13.74 8.01 -2.65
C LEU A 154 13.58 8.52 -4.09
N GLY A 155 14.40 9.49 -4.52
CA GLY A 155 14.32 10.09 -5.86
C GLY A 155 13.14 11.04 -6.05
N VAL A 156 12.65 11.68 -4.97
CA VAL A 156 11.51 12.62 -5.01
C VAL A 156 11.86 13.96 -4.36
N PRO A 157 11.15 15.05 -4.69
CA PRO A 157 11.28 16.33 -3.98
C PRO A 157 10.92 16.20 -2.49
N ALA A 158 11.56 17.01 -1.65
CA ALA A 158 11.27 17.03 -0.21
C ALA A 158 9.81 17.40 0.09
N SER A 159 9.22 18.33 -0.67
CA SER A 159 7.81 18.71 -0.57
C SER A 159 6.86 17.57 -0.92
N GLU A 160 7.23 16.72 -1.89
CA GLU A 160 6.46 15.54 -2.23
C GLU A 160 6.52 14.53 -1.09
N LEU A 161 7.72 14.24 -0.57
CA LEU A 161 7.88 13.34 0.58
C LEU A 161 7.07 13.85 1.78
N GLU A 162 7.13 15.14 2.08
CA GLU A 162 6.34 15.74 3.16
C GLU A 162 4.84 15.53 2.95
N ALA A 163 4.32 15.81 1.74
CA ALA A 163 2.91 15.60 1.43
C ALA A 163 2.48 14.13 1.60
N ARG A 164 3.34 13.17 1.19
CA ARG A 164 3.10 11.73 1.40
C ARG A 164 2.99 11.39 2.89
N LEU A 165 3.91 11.90 3.71
CA LEU A 165 3.90 11.68 5.15
C LEU A 165 2.67 12.30 5.84
N GLN A 166 2.25 13.50 5.43
CA GLN A 166 1.04 14.13 5.99
C GLN A 166 -0.22 13.34 5.65
N ARG A 167 -0.31 12.73 4.46
CA ARG A 167 -1.44 11.85 4.11
C ARG A 167 -1.48 10.61 4.99
N VAL A 168 -0.36 9.90 5.18
CA VAL A 168 -0.29 8.75 6.09
C VAL A 168 -0.67 9.16 7.51
N ARG A 169 -0.17 10.29 7.99
CA ARG A 169 -0.56 10.83 9.30
C ARG A 169 -2.08 11.07 9.38
N GLY A 170 -2.69 11.63 8.34
CA GLY A 170 -4.14 11.83 8.27
C GLY A 170 -4.92 10.52 8.31
N ASP A 171 -4.45 9.47 7.62
CA ASP A 171 -5.07 8.14 7.66
C ASP A 171 -5.04 7.55 9.08
N GLU A 172 -3.88 7.59 9.73
CA GLU A 172 -3.66 7.04 11.07
C GLU A 172 -4.49 7.81 12.12
N LEU A 173 -4.60 9.14 12.00
CA LEU A 173 -5.48 9.92 12.86
C LEU A 173 -6.95 9.52 12.70
N ARG A 174 -7.44 9.35 11.46
CA ARG A 174 -8.80 8.85 11.22
C ARG A 174 -9.00 7.45 11.79
N HIS A 175 -7.99 6.58 11.69
CA HIS A 175 -8.05 5.24 12.26
C HIS A 175 -8.23 5.26 13.79
N ILE A 176 -7.51 6.14 14.52
CA ILE A 176 -7.73 6.32 15.97
C ILE A 176 -9.16 6.80 16.24
N GLU A 177 -9.61 7.83 15.54
CA GLU A 177 -10.93 8.44 15.77
C GLU A 177 -12.05 7.40 15.62
N CYS A 178 -11.91 6.48 14.66
CA CYS A 178 -12.82 5.35 14.50
C CYS A 178 -12.58 4.22 15.52
N GLY A 179 -11.33 3.96 15.93
CA GLY A 179 -10.93 2.90 16.87
C GLY A 179 -11.19 3.19 18.34
N LEU A 180 -11.50 4.44 18.71
CA LEU A 180 -11.90 4.82 20.08
C LEU A 180 -13.23 4.19 20.55
N SER A 181 -13.92 3.44 19.69
CA SER A 181 -15.08 2.62 20.10
C SER A 181 -14.71 1.22 20.60
N ASP A 182 -13.51 0.69 20.32
CA ASP A 182 -13.10 -0.67 20.71
C ASP A 182 -11.61 -0.77 21.14
N GLY A 183 -11.33 -0.46 22.42
CA GLY A 183 -10.12 -0.92 23.15
C GLY A 183 -8.76 -0.28 22.79
N PRO A 184 -7.72 -0.43 23.65
CA PRO A 184 -6.49 0.36 23.54
C PRO A 184 -5.51 -0.22 22.51
N CYS A 185 -5.34 0.45 21.37
CA CYS A 185 -4.32 0.12 20.38
C CYS A 185 -2.97 0.78 20.73
N GLU A 186 -2.19 0.14 21.61
CA GLU A 186 -0.86 0.64 22.03
C GLU A 186 0.15 0.72 20.87
N GLN A 187 0.07 -0.19 19.89
CA GLN A 187 0.94 -0.19 18.69
C GLN A 187 0.71 1.00 17.76
N THR A 188 -0.54 1.44 17.60
CA THR A 188 -0.86 2.64 16.81
C THR A 188 -0.34 3.90 17.49
N ARG A 189 -0.40 3.96 18.83
CA ARG A 189 0.10 5.08 19.62
C ARG A 189 1.62 5.28 19.49
N GLU A 190 2.42 4.21 19.48
CA GLU A 190 3.87 4.31 19.26
C GLU A 190 4.20 4.83 17.86
N THR A 191 3.52 4.31 16.84
CA THR A 191 3.69 4.74 15.44
C THR A 191 3.36 6.23 15.28
N LEU A 192 2.28 6.71 15.92
CA LEU A 192 1.89 8.12 15.96
C LEU A 192 2.86 9.01 16.74
N CYS A 193 3.39 8.56 17.88
CA CYS A 193 4.38 9.32 18.63
C CYS A 193 5.65 9.56 17.80
N CYS A 194 6.04 8.61 16.96
CA CYS A 194 7.15 8.78 16.02
C CYS A 194 6.81 9.73 14.86
N MET A 195 5.58 9.66 14.31
CA MET A 195 5.15 10.52 13.19
C MET A 195 4.84 11.98 13.61
N VAL A 196 4.34 12.22 14.82
CA VAL A 196 4.10 13.57 15.34
C VAL A 196 5.41 14.29 15.67
N ARG A 197 6.43 13.55 16.15
CA ARG A 197 7.78 14.10 16.32
C ARG A 197 8.45 14.39 14.97
N ALA A 198 8.10 13.67 13.90
CA ALA A 198 8.57 13.95 12.54
C ALA A 198 8.02 15.25 11.94
N GLY A 199 6.83 15.70 12.36
CA GLY A 199 6.19 16.94 11.90
C GLY A 199 6.46 18.17 12.78
N LYS A 200 7.20 18.02 13.88
CA LYS A 200 7.71 19.14 14.69
C LYS A 200 9.21 19.29 14.43
N ALA A 201 9.56 19.71 13.22
CA ALA A 201 10.82 20.40 13.02
C ALA A 201 10.67 21.78 13.67
N VAL A 202 11.36 21.98 14.79
CA VAL A 202 11.82 23.31 15.22
C VAL A 202 13.14 23.55 14.51
#